data_AF-M1MS24-F1
#
_entry.id   AF-M1MS24-F1
#
_cell.length_a   1.000
_cell.length_b   1.000
_cell.length_c   1.000
_cell.angle_alpha   90.00
_cell.angle_beta   90.00
_cell.angle_gamma   90.00
#
_symmetry.space_group_name_H-M   'P 1'
#
loop_
_entity.id
_entity.type
_entity.pdbx_description
1 polymer ?
#
loop_
_entity_poly.entity_id
_entity_poly.type
_entity_poly.pdbx_seq_one_letter_code
_entity_poly.pdbx_strand_id
1 'polypeptide(L)'
;MNNTHTYKIIVVEDEPLIRQNIIKKINSLSIPFELVGEAGNGESAISLVEQLYPSLVITDIKMPQCDGLELIKYLHKNHPHIKSIILSGYNDFKYAQTALKYGVKDFLLKPIKLDELSTALQNILVMLDSENKELSSFSIDPNNLKPENLSQLLENYLLKNYASIISIHDIAEKFGFTNEYLSKIFKKYTGVTPIKYITKIRINEAKQLLINQPELEIKKVGELIGYKDAFYFSRVFKSNVGVYPTDYRMQYKDH
;
A
#
# COMPACT_ATOMS: atom_id res chain seq x y z
N MET A 1 -21.11 -16.40 -11.91
CA MET A 1 -20.95 -16.66 -10.46
C MET A 1 -19.53 -16.28 -10.13
N ASN A 2 -19.33 -15.14 -9.44
CA ASN A 2 -17.99 -14.65 -9.12
C ASN A 2 -17.42 -15.54 -8.01
N ASN A 3 -16.35 -16.28 -8.30
CA ASN A 3 -15.54 -16.94 -7.28
C ASN A 3 -14.83 -15.83 -6.48
N THR A 4 -15.46 -15.28 -5.46
CA THR A 4 -14.79 -14.40 -4.51
C THR A 4 -13.86 -15.28 -3.68
N HIS A 5 -12.56 -15.20 -3.98
CA HIS A 5 -11.53 -15.91 -3.23
C HIS A 5 -11.49 -15.34 -1.80
N THR A 6 -11.76 -16.19 -0.81
CA THR A 6 -11.72 -15.80 0.60
C THR A 6 -10.32 -16.04 1.15
N TYR A 7 -9.75 -15.02 1.79
CA TYR A 7 -8.44 -15.06 2.42
C TYR A 7 -8.54 -15.39 3.90
N LYS A 8 -7.65 -16.23 4.40
CA LYS A 8 -7.64 -16.63 5.81
C LYS A 8 -6.88 -15.63 6.67
N ILE A 9 -7.48 -15.22 7.80
CA ILE A 9 -6.87 -14.30 8.76
C ILE A 9 -6.76 -14.92 10.16
N ILE A 10 -5.65 -14.64 10.85
CA ILE A 10 -5.46 -14.90 12.28
C ILE A 10 -5.32 -13.58 13.03
N VAL A 11 -5.96 -13.47 14.19
CA VAL A 11 -5.82 -12.33 15.12
C VAL A 11 -5.11 -12.78 16.39
N VAL A 12 -4.06 -12.06 16.77
CA VAL A 12 -3.20 -12.35 17.92
C VAL A 12 -3.19 -11.15 18.87
N GLU A 13 -3.72 -11.34 20.07
CA GLU A 13 -3.89 -10.29 21.07
C GLU A 13 -4.12 -10.97 22.42
N ASP A 14 -3.33 -10.64 23.45
CA ASP A 14 -3.38 -11.31 24.76
C ASP A 14 -4.62 -10.93 25.58
N GLU A 15 -5.10 -9.68 25.45
CA GLU A 15 -6.32 -9.21 26.09
C GLU A 15 -7.59 -9.70 25.36
N PRO A 16 -8.40 -10.62 25.93
CA PRO A 16 -9.54 -11.22 25.22
C PRO A 16 -10.60 -10.22 24.76
N LEU A 17 -10.84 -9.16 25.55
CA LEU A 17 -11.80 -8.12 25.19
C LEU A 17 -11.34 -7.29 23.98
N ILE A 18 -10.04 -6.98 23.91
CA ILE A 18 -9.45 -6.27 22.78
C ILE A 18 -9.49 -7.16 21.54
N ARG A 19 -9.10 -8.43 21.69
CA ARG A 19 -9.13 -9.43 20.60
C ARG A 19 -10.52 -9.54 19.98
N GLN A 20 -11.53 -9.69 20.83
CA GLN A 20 -12.93 -9.80 20.39
C GLN A 20 -13.45 -8.49 19.76
N ASN A 21 -13.00 -7.33 20.22
CA ASN A 21 -13.33 -6.05 19.59
C ASN A 21 -12.73 -5.94 18.18
N ILE A 22 -11.48 -6.37 18.00
CA ILE A 22 -10.82 -6.41 16.68
C ILE A 22 -11.60 -7.32 15.73
N ILE A 23 -11.93 -8.53 16.19
CA ILE A 23 -12.69 -9.52 15.40
C ILE A 23 -14.06 -8.98 15.01
N LYS A 24 -14.79 -8.37 15.94
CA LYS A 24 -16.08 -7.73 15.63
C LYS A 24 -15.94 -6.65 14.57
N LYS A 25 -14.89 -5.84 14.63
CA LYS A 25 -14.61 -4.81 13.61
C LYS A 25 -14.30 -5.46 12.25
N ILE A 26 -13.47 -6.50 12.20
CA ILE A 26 -13.18 -7.25 10.96
C ILE A 26 -14.47 -7.83 10.38
N ASN A 27 -15.27 -8.53 11.18
CA ASN A 27 -16.52 -9.14 10.73
C ASN A 27 -17.59 -8.13 10.31
N SER A 28 -17.54 -6.90 10.83
CA SER A 28 -18.43 -5.81 10.40
C SER A 28 -18.07 -5.24 9.02
N LEU A 29 -16.88 -5.53 8.51
CA LEU A 29 -16.44 -5.12 7.18
C LEU A 29 -16.86 -6.16 6.15
N SER A 30 -17.44 -5.72 5.04
CA SER A 30 -17.76 -6.59 3.90
C SER A 30 -16.51 -6.81 3.03
N ILE A 31 -15.56 -7.59 3.54
CA ILE A 31 -14.29 -7.93 2.87
C ILE A 31 -14.10 -9.46 2.86
N PRO A 32 -13.42 -10.02 1.84
CA PRO A 32 -13.26 -11.47 1.69
C PRO A 32 -12.15 -12.02 2.61
N PHE A 33 -12.24 -11.75 3.91
CA PHE A 33 -11.41 -12.38 4.92
C PHE A 33 -12.24 -13.28 5.83
N GLU A 34 -11.76 -14.50 6.05
CA GLU A 34 -12.32 -15.47 6.99
C GLU A 34 -11.40 -15.61 8.19
N LEU A 35 -11.90 -15.31 9.39
CA LEU A 35 -11.17 -15.54 10.64
C LEU A 35 -11.08 -17.04 10.90
N VAL A 36 -9.88 -17.60 10.75
CA VAL A 36 -9.62 -19.04 10.95
C VAL A 36 -8.98 -19.35 12.30
N GLY A 37 -8.42 -18.35 12.98
CA GLY A 37 -7.74 -18.56 14.24
C GLY A 37 -7.62 -17.31 15.11
N GLU A 38 -7.60 -17.53 16.41
CA GLU A 38 -7.34 -16.53 17.45
C GLU A 38 -6.23 -17.04 18.36
N ALA A 39 -5.29 -16.17 18.73
CA ALA A 39 -4.25 -16.50 19.69
C ALA A 39 -4.05 -15.37 20.72
N GLY A 40 -3.59 -15.74 21.92
CA GLY A 40 -3.27 -14.80 22.99
C GLY A 40 -1.77 -14.50 23.14
N ASN A 41 -0.92 -15.12 22.32
CA ASN A 41 0.53 -14.95 22.36
C ASN A 41 1.16 -15.46 21.04
N GLY A 42 2.42 -15.13 20.81
CA GLY A 42 3.16 -15.51 19.62
C GLY A 42 3.37 -17.02 19.44
N GLU A 43 3.54 -17.79 20.52
CA GLU A 43 3.81 -19.24 20.44
C GLU A 43 2.58 -20.01 19.94
N SER A 44 1.40 -19.68 20.50
CA SER A 44 0.12 -20.20 20.04
C SER A 44 -0.18 -19.76 18.61
N ALA A 45 0.17 -18.51 18.26
CA ALA A 45 0.01 -18.00 16.90
C ALA A 45 0.88 -18.75 15.89
N ILE A 46 2.13 -19.08 16.22
CA ILE A 46 3.03 -19.88 15.35
C ILE A 46 2.40 -21.24 15.08
N SER A 47 1.91 -21.91 16.12
CA SER A 47 1.24 -23.21 15.99
C SER A 47 0.02 -23.14 15.06
N LEU A 48 -0.81 -22.10 15.18
CA LEU A 48 -1.96 -21.90 14.30
C LEU A 48 -1.55 -21.55 12.86
N VAL A 49 -0.48 -20.78 12.68
CA VAL A 49 0.04 -20.43 11.34
C VAL A 49 0.46 -21.70 10.59
N GLU A 50 1.14 -22.62 11.26
CA GLU A 50 1.59 -23.89 10.67
C GLU A 50 0.43 -24.85 10.36
N GLN A 51 -0.67 -24.77 11.09
CA GLN A 51 -1.84 -25.63 10.90
C GLN A 51 -2.83 -25.08 9.87
N LEU A 52 -3.04 -23.77 9.86
CA LEU A 52 -4.15 -23.14 9.14
C LEU A 52 -3.71 -22.44 7.85
N TYR A 53 -2.41 -22.20 7.69
CA TYR A 53 -1.79 -21.51 6.55
C TYR A 53 -2.53 -20.23 6.17
N PRO A 54 -2.60 -19.23 7.08
CA PRO A 54 -3.32 -18.00 6.83
C PRO A 54 -2.63 -17.14 5.76
N SER A 55 -3.38 -16.25 5.12
CA SER A 55 -2.84 -15.24 4.20
C SER A 55 -2.42 -13.97 4.94
N LEU A 56 -3.00 -13.71 6.11
CA LEU A 56 -2.76 -12.52 6.92
C LEU A 56 -2.73 -12.88 8.42
N VAL A 57 -1.78 -12.28 9.14
CA VAL A 57 -1.73 -12.26 10.61
C VAL A 57 -1.82 -10.81 11.10
N ILE A 58 -2.76 -10.53 11.99
CA ILE A 58 -2.81 -9.26 12.75
C ILE A 58 -2.36 -9.56 14.17
N THR A 59 -1.36 -8.85 14.68
CA THR A 59 -0.80 -9.11 16.01
C THR A 59 -0.62 -7.83 16.81
N ASP A 60 -0.87 -7.88 18.11
CA ASP A 60 -0.30 -6.90 19.03
C ASP A 60 1.22 -7.05 19.11
N ILE A 61 1.91 -5.99 19.53
CA ILE A 61 3.36 -6.03 19.79
C ILE A 61 3.64 -6.69 21.14
N LYS A 62 2.98 -6.23 22.20
CA LYS A 62 3.33 -6.59 23.58
C LYS A 62 2.38 -7.66 24.07
N MET A 63 2.88 -8.89 24.09
CA MET A 63 2.15 -10.04 24.61
C MET A 63 3.10 -10.87 25.48
N PRO A 64 2.59 -11.63 26.47
CA PRO A 64 3.40 -12.54 27.27
C PRO A 64 3.97 -13.69 26.44
N GLN A 65 5.01 -14.33 26.97
CA GLN A 65 5.73 -15.47 26.38
C GLN A 65 6.49 -15.10 25.12
N CYS A 66 5.81 -15.10 23.97
CA CYS A 66 6.36 -14.73 22.68
C CYS A 66 5.63 -13.48 22.20
N ASP A 67 6.38 -12.40 22.00
CA ASP A 67 5.80 -11.10 21.65
C ASP A 67 5.50 -11.02 20.13
N GLY A 68 4.80 -9.96 19.74
CA GLY A 68 4.43 -9.74 18.34
C GLY A 68 5.64 -9.60 17.42
N LEU A 69 6.76 -9.05 17.88
CA LEU A 69 7.95 -8.89 17.04
C LEU A 69 8.65 -10.21 16.78
N GLU A 70 8.70 -11.09 17.78
CA GLU A 70 9.21 -12.45 17.61
C GLU A 70 8.35 -13.24 16.62
N LEU A 71 7.02 -13.14 16.72
CA LEU A 71 6.09 -13.71 15.74
C LEU A 71 6.35 -13.16 14.33
N ILE A 72 6.45 -11.83 14.18
CA ILE A 72 6.73 -11.20 12.88
C ILE A 72 8.07 -11.65 12.31
N LYS A 73 9.11 -11.75 13.14
CA LYS A 73 10.43 -12.25 12.73
C LYS A 73 10.37 -13.72 12.29
N TYR A 74 9.57 -14.54 12.98
CA TYR A 74 9.30 -15.92 12.61
C TYR A 74 8.62 -16.00 11.24
N LEU A 75 7.53 -15.24 11.03
CA LEU A 75 6.80 -15.21 9.76
C LEU A 75 7.70 -14.73 8.61
N HIS A 76 8.50 -13.68 8.84
CA HIS A 76 9.44 -13.17 7.84
C HIS A 76 10.45 -14.24 7.38
N LYS A 77 10.98 -15.03 8.33
CA LYS A 77 11.99 -16.05 8.04
C LYS A 77 11.42 -17.32 7.41
N ASN A 78 10.27 -17.79 7.91
CA ASN A 78 9.75 -19.12 7.60
C ASN A 78 8.53 -19.09 6.65
N HIS A 79 7.75 -18.00 6.66
CA HIS A 79 6.52 -17.86 5.88
C HIS A 79 6.41 -16.47 5.19
N PRO A 80 7.37 -16.10 4.32
CA PRO A 80 7.46 -14.75 3.75
C PRO A 80 6.26 -14.32 2.88
N HIS A 81 5.40 -15.26 2.48
CA HIS A 81 4.17 -15.00 1.73
C HIS A 81 3.04 -14.48 2.64
N ILE A 82 3.04 -14.84 3.93
CA ILE A 82 2.04 -14.40 4.90
C ILE A 82 2.21 -12.91 5.15
N LYS A 83 1.16 -12.13 4.92
CA LYS A 83 1.16 -10.70 5.22
C LYS A 83 0.94 -10.50 6.70
N SER A 84 1.43 -9.39 7.22
CA SER A 84 1.29 -9.07 8.63
C SER A 84 0.98 -7.60 8.86
N ILE A 85 0.12 -7.34 9.84
CA ILE A 85 -0.21 -6.01 10.36
C ILE A 85 0.07 -6.03 11.85
N ILE A 86 0.67 -4.96 12.35
CA ILE A 86 0.91 -4.77 13.78
C ILE A 86 -0.13 -3.81 14.38
N LEU A 87 -0.58 -4.14 15.58
CA LEU A 87 -1.36 -3.28 16.46
C LEU A 87 -0.44 -2.76 17.57
N SER A 88 -0.52 -1.48 17.92
CA SER A 88 0.44 -0.87 18.86
C SER A 88 -0.16 0.25 19.69
N GLY A 89 0.51 0.60 20.80
CA GLY A 89 0.21 1.80 21.58
C GLY A 89 1.02 3.02 21.13
N TYR A 90 0.65 4.18 21.66
CA TYR A 90 1.27 5.49 21.36
C TYR A 90 2.80 5.56 21.57
N ASN A 91 3.39 4.69 22.40
CA ASN A 91 4.81 4.76 22.79
C ASN A 91 5.72 3.71 22.11
N ASP A 92 5.24 3.01 21.09
CA ASP A 92 5.93 1.83 20.53
C ASP A 92 6.81 2.11 19.30
N PHE A 93 7.34 3.33 19.15
CA PHE A 93 8.13 3.74 17.97
C PHE A 93 9.33 2.83 17.64
N LYS A 94 10.08 2.38 18.66
CA LYS A 94 11.22 1.44 18.47
C LYS A 94 10.77 0.09 17.92
N TYR A 95 9.61 -0.39 18.37
CA TYR A 95 9.05 -1.65 17.92
C TYR A 95 8.51 -1.52 16.50
N ALA A 96 7.84 -0.42 16.17
CA ALA A 96 7.39 -0.12 14.80
C ALA A 96 8.56 -0.11 13.80
N GLN A 97 9.68 0.54 14.15
CA GLN A 97 10.87 0.55 13.29
C GLN A 97 11.44 -0.87 13.08
N THR A 98 11.43 -1.71 14.11
CA THR A 98 11.91 -3.09 14.02
C THR A 98 10.98 -3.94 13.17
N ALA A 99 9.67 -3.80 13.34
CA ALA A 99 8.65 -4.48 12.55
C ALA A 99 8.75 -4.18 11.05
N LEU A 100 9.01 -2.91 10.70
CA LEU A 100 9.20 -2.50 9.30
C LEU A 100 10.39 -3.21 8.66
N LYS A 101 11.47 -3.47 9.40
CA LYS A 101 12.63 -4.24 8.89
C LYS A 101 12.27 -5.68 8.53
N TYR A 102 11.23 -6.24 9.14
CA TYR A 102 10.73 -7.59 8.86
C TYR A 102 9.57 -7.61 7.86
N GLY A 103 9.29 -6.48 7.20
CA GLY A 103 8.37 -6.43 6.05
C GLY A 103 6.89 -6.44 6.39
N VAL A 104 6.53 -6.06 7.63
CA VAL A 104 5.15 -5.77 8.05
C VAL A 104 4.52 -4.79 7.06
N LYS A 105 3.27 -5.04 6.70
CA LYS A 105 2.58 -4.31 5.64
C LYS A 105 1.88 -3.06 6.12
N ASP A 106 1.43 -3.05 7.37
CA ASP A 106 0.80 -1.89 7.96
C ASP A 106 0.90 -1.91 9.49
N PHE A 107 0.63 -0.75 10.10
CA PHE A 107 0.69 -0.53 11.53
C PHE A 107 -0.51 0.31 11.98
N LEU A 108 -1.28 -0.22 12.93
CA LEU A 108 -2.50 0.41 13.44
C LEU A 108 -2.34 0.79 14.91
N LEU A 109 -2.74 2.01 15.25
CA LEU A 109 -2.70 2.51 16.62
C LEU A 109 -3.94 2.06 17.39
N LYS A 110 -3.75 1.59 18.63
CA LYS A 110 -4.81 1.38 19.61
C LYS A 110 -5.23 2.75 20.20
N PRO A 111 -6.52 3.07 20.30
CA PRO A 111 -7.68 2.26 19.92
C PRO A 111 -7.90 2.21 18.41
N ILE A 112 -8.04 1.00 17.87
CA ILE A 112 -8.12 0.77 16.41
C ILE A 112 -9.40 1.38 15.87
N LYS A 113 -9.30 2.35 14.96
CA LYS A 113 -10.47 2.89 14.28
C LYS A 113 -10.89 2.00 13.12
N LEU A 114 -12.21 1.92 12.87
CA LEU A 114 -12.77 1.00 11.86
C LEU A 114 -12.34 1.37 10.43
N ASP A 115 -12.22 2.65 10.14
CA ASP A 115 -11.74 3.21 8.88
C ASP A 115 -10.25 2.96 8.63
N GLU A 116 -9.41 3.08 9.66
CA GLU A 116 -7.98 2.73 9.60
C GLU A 116 -7.80 1.22 9.34
N LEU A 117 -8.51 0.37 10.09
CA LEU A 117 -8.51 -1.08 9.89
C LEU A 117 -9.01 -1.47 8.49
N SER A 118 -10.10 -0.83 8.03
CA SER A 118 -10.66 -1.06 6.69
C SER A 118 -9.64 -0.72 5.59
N THR A 119 -8.95 0.41 5.72
CA THR A 119 -7.91 0.83 4.77
C THR A 119 -6.76 -0.18 4.73
N ALA A 120 -6.25 -0.58 5.90
CA ALA A 120 -5.15 -1.54 5.98
C ALA A 120 -5.54 -2.88 5.34
N LEU A 121 -6.72 -3.43 5.67
CA LEU A 121 -7.19 -4.69 5.10
C LEU A 121 -7.41 -4.61 3.59
N GLN A 122 -7.93 -3.48 3.06
CA GLN A 122 -8.06 -3.27 1.61
C GLN A 122 -6.70 -3.22 0.91
N ASN A 123 -5.71 -2.55 1.50
CA ASN A 123 -4.35 -2.55 0.97
C ASN A 123 -3.77 -3.97 0.91
N ILE A 124 -4.01 -4.79 1.95
CA ILE A 124 -3.60 -6.20 1.96
C ILE A 124 -4.29 -6.98 0.85
N LEU A 125 -5.61 -6.82 0.66
CA LEU A 125 -6.35 -7.50 -0.40
C LEU A 125 -5.75 -7.19 -1.77
N VAL A 126 -5.46 -5.92 -2.06
CA VAL A 126 -4.83 -5.55 -3.34
C VAL A 126 -3.47 -6.24 -3.51
N MET A 127 -2.68 -6.41 -2.44
CA MET A 127 -1.42 -7.13 -2.50
C MET A 127 -1.63 -8.63 -2.74
N LEU A 128 -2.50 -9.28 -1.95
CA LEU A 128 -2.80 -10.71 -2.07
C LEU A 128 -3.41 -11.05 -3.44
N ASP A 129 -4.33 -10.22 -3.91
CA ASP A 129 -4.93 -10.38 -5.23
C ASP A 129 -3.89 -10.12 -6.32
N SER A 130 -2.95 -9.18 -6.14
CA SER A 130 -1.87 -8.93 -7.12
C SER A 130 -0.88 -10.09 -7.22
N GLU A 131 -0.62 -10.78 -6.10
CA GLU A 131 0.22 -11.98 -6.05
C GLU A 131 -0.51 -13.20 -6.64
N ASN A 132 -1.83 -13.26 -6.46
CA ASN A 132 -2.69 -14.25 -7.11
C ASN A 132 -2.97 -13.93 -8.60
N LYS A 133 -2.63 -12.72 -9.08
CA LYS A 133 -2.97 -12.20 -10.42
C LYS A 133 -2.07 -12.65 -11.56
N GLU A 134 -1.15 -13.59 -11.33
CA GLU A 134 -0.81 -14.52 -12.42
C GLU A 134 -2.02 -15.39 -12.83
N LEU A 135 -3.13 -15.42 -12.06
CA LEU A 135 -4.25 -16.34 -12.29
C LEU A 135 -5.71 -15.82 -12.22
N SER A 136 -6.08 -14.58 -11.81
CA SER A 136 -7.42 -14.03 -12.16
C SER A 136 -7.71 -12.57 -11.75
N SER A 137 -8.54 -11.92 -12.57
CA SER A 137 -9.05 -10.54 -12.57
C SER A 137 -9.78 -10.07 -11.30
N PHE A 138 -9.55 -8.82 -10.87
CA PHE A 138 -10.16 -8.21 -9.67
C PHE A 138 -11.65 -7.93 -9.83
N SER A 139 -12.38 -7.93 -8.71
CA SER A 139 -13.65 -7.22 -8.51
C SER A 139 -13.62 -6.54 -7.14
N ILE A 140 -13.35 -5.23 -7.10
CA ILE A 140 -13.57 -4.41 -5.90
C ILE A 140 -15.07 -4.12 -5.83
N ASP A 141 -15.74 -4.41 -4.71
CA ASP A 141 -17.14 -4.00 -4.50
C ASP A 141 -17.22 -2.48 -4.24
N PRO A 142 -17.78 -1.68 -5.17
CA PRO A 142 -17.81 -0.22 -5.07
C PRO A 142 -18.65 0.30 -3.89
N ASN A 143 -19.55 -0.51 -3.33
CA ASN A 143 -20.59 -0.03 -2.41
C ASN A 143 -20.13 0.11 -0.94
N ASN A 144 -19.00 -0.51 -0.56
CA ASN A 144 -18.49 -0.48 0.83
C ASN A 144 -17.19 0.30 1.01
N LEU A 145 -16.65 0.90 -0.06
CA LEU A 145 -15.42 1.68 0.00
C LEU A 145 -15.75 3.16 0.25
N LYS A 146 -15.38 3.68 1.44
CA LYS A 146 -15.51 5.11 1.69
C LYS A 146 -14.69 5.90 0.66
N PRO A 147 -15.19 7.05 0.17
CA PRO A 147 -14.47 7.83 -0.84
C PRO A 147 -13.06 8.27 -0.43
N GLU A 148 -12.82 8.47 0.86
CA GLU A 148 -11.50 8.80 1.40
C GLU A 148 -10.51 7.63 1.26
N ASN A 149 -10.93 6.42 1.65
CA ASN A 149 -10.15 5.19 1.46
C ASN A 149 -9.85 4.93 -0.02
N LEU A 150 -10.83 5.14 -0.90
CA LEU A 150 -10.62 5.05 -2.34
C LEU A 150 -9.57 6.05 -2.84
N SER A 151 -9.62 7.28 -2.35
CA SER A 151 -8.61 8.29 -2.69
C SER A 151 -7.22 7.88 -2.24
N GLN A 152 -7.09 7.34 -1.02
CA GLN A 152 -5.82 6.89 -0.47
C GLN A 152 -5.25 5.69 -1.24
N LEU A 153 -6.10 4.71 -1.57
CA LEU A 153 -5.72 3.55 -2.35
C LEU A 153 -5.25 3.96 -3.75
N LEU A 154 -5.98 4.88 -4.38
CA LEU A 154 -5.61 5.45 -5.66
C LEU A 154 -4.26 6.18 -5.55
N GLU A 155 -4.05 7.01 -4.52
CA GLU A 155 -2.77 7.71 -4.30
C GLU A 155 -1.59 6.76 -4.19
N ASN A 156 -1.72 5.72 -3.35
CA ASN A 156 -0.71 4.70 -3.16
C ASN A 156 -0.38 3.96 -4.47
N TYR A 157 -1.42 3.66 -5.26
CA TYR A 157 -1.25 3.02 -6.56
C TYR A 157 -0.50 3.93 -7.54
N LEU A 158 -0.87 5.22 -7.61
CA LEU A 158 -0.20 6.21 -8.45
C LEU A 158 1.27 6.37 -8.06
N LEU A 159 1.59 6.44 -6.76
CA LEU A 159 2.95 6.55 -6.25
C LEU A 159 3.83 5.34 -6.61
N LYS A 160 3.28 4.12 -6.56
CA LYS A 160 4.04 2.90 -6.89
C LYS A 160 4.22 2.68 -8.39
N ASN A 161 3.33 3.23 -9.21
CA ASN A 161 3.25 2.92 -10.64
C ASN A 161 3.38 4.17 -11.54
N TYR A 162 3.84 5.31 -11.02
CA TYR A 162 3.82 6.58 -11.76
C TYR A 162 4.55 6.50 -13.11
N ALA A 163 5.59 5.67 -13.25
CA ALA A 163 6.36 5.53 -14.48
C ALA A 163 5.66 4.64 -15.54
N SER A 164 4.87 3.64 -15.10
CA SER A 164 4.20 2.69 -16.00
C SER A 164 2.79 3.13 -16.40
N ILE A 165 2.19 4.09 -15.69
CA ILE A 165 0.83 4.56 -15.97
C ILE A 165 0.77 5.33 -17.29
N ILE A 166 -0.07 4.84 -18.20
CA ILE A 166 -0.29 5.48 -19.51
C ILE A 166 -1.60 6.27 -19.51
N SER A 167 -2.65 5.76 -18.87
CA SER A 167 -3.97 6.40 -18.81
C SER A 167 -4.62 6.24 -17.43
N ILE A 168 -5.38 7.26 -17.03
CA ILE A 168 -6.25 7.19 -15.85
C ILE A 168 -7.46 6.27 -16.09
N HIS A 169 -7.82 6.03 -17.35
CA HIS A 169 -8.91 5.14 -17.74
C HIS A 169 -8.63 3.69 -17.31
N ASP A 170 -7.43 3.19 -17.61
CA ASP A 170 -7.01 1.82 -17.27
C ASP A 170 -7.02 1.58 -15.75
N ILE A 171 -6.72 2.65 -14.99
CA ILE A 171 -6.79 2.63 -13.53
C ILE A 171 -8.25 2.59 -13.09
N ALA A 172 -9.12 3.40 -13.69
CA ALA A 172 -10.54 3.41 -13.39
C ALA A 172 -11.18 2.04 -13.61
N GLU A 173 -10.93 1.40 -14.76
CA GLU A 173 -11.38 0.04 -15.05
C GLU A 173 -10.82 -0.98 -14.04
N LYS A 174 -9.52 -0.93 -13.75
CA LYS A 174 -8.89 -1.84 -12.77
C LYS A 174 -9.49 -1.73 -11.38
N PHE A 175 -9.93 -0.53 -10.99
CA PHE A 175 -10.54 -0.27 -9.70
C PHE A 175 -12.06 -0.45 -9.70
N GLY A 176 -12.69 -0.72 -10.86
CA GLY A 176 -14.14 -0.91 -10.97
C GLY A 176 -14.94 0.40 -10.89
N PHE A 177 -14.34 1.55 -11.22
CA PHE A 177 -14.98 2.86 -11.17
C PHE A 177 -14.91 3.58 -12.52
N THR A 178 -15.74 4.60 -12.69
CA THR A 178 -15.61 5.51 -13.83
C THR A 178 -14.46 6.48 -13.62
N ASN A 179 -13.84 6.93 -14.72
CA ASN A 179 -12.77 7.92 -14.69
C ASN A 179 -13.23 9.24 -14.02
N GLU A 180 -14.44 9.71 -14.33
CA GLU A 180 -15.04 10.91 -13.74
C GLU A 180 -15.17 10.79 -12.22
N TYR A 181 -15.59 9.63 -11.71
CA TYR A 181 -15.73 9.41 -10.27
C TYR A 181 -14.37 9.40 -9.58
N LEU A 182 -13.38 8.64 -10.09
CA LEU A 182 -12.03 8.61 -9.53
C LEU A 182 -11.37 9.98 -9.54
N SER A 183 -11.46 10.69 -10.66
CA SER A 183 -10.88 12.03 -10.79
C SER A 183 -11.51 13.02 -9.81
N LYS A 184 -12.84 12.95 -9.60
CA LYS A 184 -13.55 13.81 -8.66
C LYS A 184 -13.20 13.50 -7.21
N ILE A 185 -13.21 12.21 -6.83
CA ILE A 185 -12.87 11.78 -5.47
C ILE A 185 -11.41 12.09 -5.15
N PHE A 186 -10.48 11.73 -6.05
CA PHE A 186 -9.06 12.01 -5.84
C PHE A 186 -8.78 13.50 -5.64
N LYS A 187 -9.37 14.36 -6.49
CA LYS A 187 -9.24 15.82 -6.35
C LYS A 187 -9.84 16.34 -5.06
N LYS A 188 -10.96 15.77 -4.59
CA LYS A 188 -11.61 16.19 -3.35
C LYS A 188 -10.68 16.02 -2.14
N TYR A 189 -9.94 14.91 -2.06
CA TYR A 189 -9.10 14.60 -0.90
C TYR A 189 -7.64 15.03 -1.04
N THR A 190 -7.07 15.03 -2.26
CA THR A 190 -5.66 15.44 -2.50
C THR A 190 -5.51 16.89 -2.96
N GLY A 191 -6.61 17.55 -3.34
CA GLY A 191 -6.63 18.90 -3.91
C GLY A 191 -6.25 18.99 -5.40
N VAL A 192 -5.76 17.90 -6.01
CA VAL A 192 -5.29 17.89 -7.41
C VAL A 192 -5.86 16.71 -8.19
N THR A 193 -5.87 16.79 -9.52
CA THR A 193 -6.29 15.64 -10.34
C THR A 193 -5.20 14.55 -10.36
N PRO A 194 -5.56 13.27 -10.60
CA PRO A 194 -4.59 12.18 -10.72
C PRO A 194 -3.46 12.49 -11.72
N ILE A 195 -3.79 13.05 -12.89
CA ILE A 195 -2.82 13.41 -13.93
C ILE A 195 -1.83 14.47 -13.43
N LYS A 196 -2.31 15.52 -12.74
CA LYS A 196 -1.45 16.55 -12.16
C LYS A 196 -0.56 15.98 -11.07
N TYR A 197 -1.09 15.08 -10.26
CA TYR A 197 -0.36 14.39 -9.20
C TYR A 197 0.79 13.53 -9.75
N ILE A 198 0.51 12.66 -10.72
CA ILE A 198 1.54 11.85 -11.42
C ILE A 198 2.59 12.76 -12.07
N THR A 199 2.15 13.83 -12.76
CA THR A 199 3.07 14.77 -13.40
C THR A 199 4.03 15.39 -12.38
N LYS A 200 3.53 15.82 -11.23
CA LYS A 200 4.36 16.37 -10.15
C LYS A 200 5.42 15.36 -9.68
N ILE A 201 5.04 14.10 -9.48
CA ILE A 201 5.97 13.03 -9.09
C ILE A 201 7.04 12.84 -10.17
N ARG A 202 6.62 12.63 -11.43
CA ARG A 202 7.53 12.44 -12.56
C ARG A 202 8.55 13.55 -12.69
N ILE A 203 8.11 14.82 -12.55
CA ILE A 203 9.01 15.97 -12.64
C ILE A 203 9.97 16.04 -11.45
N ASN A 204 9.53 15.69 -10.24
CA ASN A 204 10.43 15.63 -9.09
C ASN A 204 11.50 14.55 -9.26
N GLU A 205 11.11 13.36 -9.71
CA GLU A 205 12.04 12.27 -10.03
C GLU A 205 13.00 12.65 -11.16
N ALA A 206 12.50 13.34 -12.20
CA ALA A 206 13.33 13.88 -13.27
C ALA A 206 14.41 14.81 -12.72
N LYS A 207 14.06 15.74 -11.81
CA LYS A 207 15.03 16.63 -11.17
C LYS A 207 16.12 15.85 -10.43
N GLN A 208 15.73 14.82 -9.69
CA GLN A 208 16.67 13.96 -8.97
C GLN A 208 17.62 13.22 -9.91
N LEU A 209 17.09 12.61 -10.98
CA LEU A 209 17.90 11.93 -11.99
C LEU A 209 18.86 12.88 -12.71
N LEU A 210 18.40 14.10 -13.02
CA LEU A 210 19.23 15.11 -13.71
C LEU A 210 20.40 15.59 -12.84
N ILE A 211 20.22 15.68 -11.52
CA ILE A 211 21.27 16.12 -10.58
C ILE A 211 22.21 14.97 -10.25
N ASN A 212 21.67 13.80 -9.89
CA ASN A 212 22.45 12.70 -9.33
C ASN A 212 23.08 11.80 -10.41
N GLN A 213 22.62 11.88 -11.66
CA GLN A 213 23.11 11.10 -12.80
C GLN A 213 23.26 12.00 -14.05
N PRO A 214 24.17 12.99 -14.00
CA PRO A 214 24.31 14.01 -15.05
C PRO A 214 24.76 13.45 -16.41
N GLU A 215 25.25 12.22 -16.46
CA GLU A 215 25.62 11.47 -17.67
C GLU A 215 24.40 10.89 -18.42
N LEU A 216 23.26 10.69 -17.76
CA LEU A 216 22.08 10.11 -18.41
C LEU A 216 21.56 11.03 -19.52
N GLU A 217 21.27 10.48 -20.69
CA GLU A 217 20.62 11.26 -21.75
C GLU A 217 19.23 11.74 -21.32
N ILE A 218 18.84 12.95 -21.74
CA ILE A 218 17.54 13.56 -21.43
C ILE A 218 16.38 12.66 -21.87
N LYS A 219 16.54 12.01 -23.03
CA LYS A 219 15.60 11.00 -23.52
C LYS A 219 15.44 9.85 -22.53
N LYS A 220 16.56 9.34 -22.00
CA LYS A 220 16.53 8.23 -21.05
C LYS A 220 15.89 8.61 -19.72
N VAL A 221 16.14 9.82 -19.23
CA VAL A 221 15.45 10.37 -18.05
C VAL A 221 13.94 10.39 -18.28
N GLY A 222 13.48 10.88 -19.44
CA GLY A 222 12.08 10.85 -19.82
C GLY A 222 11.48 9.44 -19.82
N GLU A 223 12.17 8.47 -20.40
CA GLU A 223 11.73 7.06 -20.42
C GLU A 223 11.58 6.48 -19.00
N LEU A 224 12.57 6.69 -18.12
CA LEU A 224 12.59 6.14 -16.76
C LEU A 224 11.43 6.64 -15.90
N ILE A 225 10.96 7.87 -16.13
CA ILE A 225 9.84 8.47 -15.40
C ILE A 225 8.50 8.32 -16.13
N GLY A 226 8.45 7.58 -17.25
CA GLY A 226 7.19 7.26 -17.93
C GLY A 226 6.74 8.21 -19.05
N TYR A 227 7.66 8.96 -19.66
CA TYR A 227 7.43 9.67 -20.91
C TYR A 227 8.10 8.94 -22.08
N LYS A 228 7.28 8.46 -23.02
CA LYS A 228 7.78 7.81 -24.26
C LYS A 228 8.39 8.81 -25.24
N ASP A 229 7.93 10.05 -25.21
CA ASP A 229 8.38 11.12 -26.11
C ASP A 229 9.22 12.16 -25.35
N ALA A 230 10.47 12.30 -25.75
CA ALA A 230 11.44 13.18 -25.09
C ALA A 230 11.12 14.67 -25.27
N PHE A 231 10.51 15.06 -26.39
CA PHE A 231 10.12 16.45 -26.66
C PHE A 231 8.93 16.86 -25.79
N TYR A 232 7.95 15.96 -25.64
CA TYR A 232 6.83 16.15 -24.75
C TYR A 232 7.28 16.24 -23.29
N PHE A 233 8.13 15.31 -22.84
CA PHE A 233 8.78 15.40 -21.52
C PHE A 233 9.43 16.76 -21.30
N SER A 234 10.27 17.21 -22.23
CA SER A 234 11.00 18.48 -22.09
C SER A 234 10.07 19.68 -21.98
N ARG A 235 8.95 19.69 -22.73
CA ARG A 235 7.93 20.73 -22.62
C ARG A 235 7.20 20.70 -21.28
N VAL A 236 6.81 19.51 -20.82
CA VAL A 236 6.13 19.35 -19.52
C VAL A 236 7.06 19.75 -18.38
N PHE A 237 8.33 19.36 -18.43
CA PHE A 237 9.34 19.76 -17.45
C PHE A 237 9.48 21.27 -17.41
N LYS A 238 9.68 21.93 -18.55
CA LYS A 238 9.75 23.40 -18.61
C LYS A 238 8.50 24.07 -18.05
N SER A 239 7.31 23.57 -18.38
CA SER A 239 6.06 24.13 -17.86
C SER A 239 5.93 24.04 -16.33
N ASN A 240 6.58 23.06 -15.70
CA ASN A 240 6.51 22.85 -14.25
C ASN A 240 7.70 23.45 -13.49
N VAL A 241 8.85 23.62 -14.14
CA VAL A 241 10.12 24.01 -13.52
C VAL A 241 10.59 25.40 -13.97
N GLY A 242 10.13 25.89 -15.12
CA GLY A 242 10.51 27.18 -15.70
C GLY A 242 11.65 27.09 -16.73
N VAL A 243 12.48 26.05 -16.67
CA VAL A 243 13.64 25.83 -17.55
C VAL A 243 13.62 24.45 -18.18
N TYR A 244 14.37 24.23 -19.27
CA TYR A 244 14.45 22.90 -19.87
C TYR A 244 15.29 21.92 -19.03
N PRO A 245 15.08 20.60 -19.17
CA PRO A 245 15.86 19.59 -18.45
C PRO A 245 17.38 19.72 -18.63
N THR A 246 17.84 20.13 -19.82
CA THR A 246 19.26 20.39 -20.12
C THR A 246 19.81 21.52 -19.28
N ASP A 247 19.09 22.63 -19.23
CA ASP A 247 19.49 23.85 -18.53
C ASP A 247 19.45 23.60 -17.02
N TYR A 248 18.40 22.91 -16.54
CA TYR A 248 18.29 22.49 -15.15
C TYR A 248 19.50 21.67 -14.72
N ARG A 249 19.95 20.71 -15.53
CA ARG A 249 21.15 19.91 -15.22
C ARG A 249 22.41 20.77 -15.12
N MET A 250 22.60 21.71 -16.05
CA MET A 250 23.79 22.57 -16.07
C MET A 250 23.92 23.42 -14.80
N GLN A 251 22.79 23.87 -14.24
CA GLN A 251 22.77 24.67 -13.00
C GLN A 251 23.35 23.94 -11.78
N TYR A 252 23.40 22.60 -11.81
CA TYR A 252 23.86 21.78 -10.68
C TYR A 252 25.10 20.94 -11.03
N LYS A 253 25.75 21.20 -12.16
CA LYS A 253 26.91 20.43 -12.61
C LYS A 253 28.22 20.82 -11.91
N ASP A 254 28.23 21.96 -11.22
CA ASP A 254 29.41 22.56 -10.58
C ASP A 254 29.32 22.60 -9.03
N HIS A 255 28.46 21.77 -8.43
CA HIS A 255 28.31 21.62 -6.97
C HIS A 255 28.67 20.21 -6.49
#